data_AF-A0A2V1CWP1-F1
#
_entry.id   AF-A0A2V1CWP1-F1
#
_cell.length_a   1.000
_cell.length_b   1.000
_cell.length_c   1.000
_cell.angle_alpha   90.00
_cell.angle_beta   90.00
_cell.angle_gamma   90.00
#
_symmetry.space_group_name_H-M   'P 1'
#
loop_
_entity.id
_entity.type
_entity.pdbx_description
1 polymer ?
#
loop_
_entity_poly.entity_id
_entity_poly.type
_entity_poly.pdbx_seq_one_letter_code
_entity_poly.pdbx_strand_id
1 'polypeptide(L)' 'REIDWYGVKTDPTPLLLAARLGIATLVKLLLEGEARVDLEDPRSGRTPLSWAAEGGHEAVVKLLL' A
#
# COMPACT_ATOMS: atom_id res chain seq x y z
N ARG A 1 -6.57 -18.93 10.38
CA ARG A 1 -7.33 -17.68 10.12
C ARG A 1 -7.46 -17.01 11.47
N GLU A 2 -6.51 -16.17 11.84
CA GLU A 2 -6.28 -15.80 13.24
C GLU A 2 -5.88 -14.33 13.37
N ILE A 3 -6.13 -13.69 14.51
CA ILE A 3 -7.23 -12.72 14.81
C ILE A 3 -6.51 -11.44 15.36
N ASP A 4 -7.15 -10.33 15.75
CA ASP A 4 -7.51 -10.21 17.17
C ASP A 4 -8.61 -9.17 17.53
N TRP A 5 -8.92 -9.21 18.82
CA TRP A 5 -10.09 -8.74 19.54
C TRP A 5 -10.06 -7.24 19.91
N TYR A 6 -9.00 -6.50 19.59
CA TYR A 6 -8.76 -5.15 20.13
C TYR A 6 -9.19 -3.98 19.24
N GLY A 7 -9.83 -4.21 18.09
CA GLY A 7 -10.49 -3.14 17.32
C GLY A 7 -9.55 -2.10 16.69
N VAL A 8 -8.24 -2.19 16.88
CA VAL A 8 -7.27 -1.43 16.08
C VAL A 8 -6.87 -2.30 14.90
N LYS A 9 -7.71 -2.27 13.88
CA LYS A 9 -7.25 -2.50 12.51
C LYS A 9 -6.16 -1.44 12.28
N THR A 10 -4.89 -1.82 12.32
CA THR A 10 -4.01 -1.28 11.28
C THR A 10 -4.62 -1.84 10.00
N ASP A 11 -5.59 -1.12 9.46
CA ASP A 11 -6.20 -1.43 8.18
C ASP A 11 -5.05 -1.79 7.24
N PRO A 12 -5.15 -2.83 6.39
CA PRO A 12 -4.03 -3.36 5.58
C PRO A 12 -3.57 -2.41 4.45
N THR A 13 -3.77 -1.12 4.68
CA THR A 13 -3.65 0.04 3.83
C THR A 13 -2.39 0.88 4.06
N PRO A 14 -1.33 0.52 4.85
CA PRO A 14 -0.14 1.37 4.93
C PRO A 14 0.52 1.55 3.56
N LEU A 15 0.57 0.48 2.77
CA LEU A 15 1.16 0.49 1.44
C LEU A 15 0.29 1.26 0.44
N LEU A 16 -1.03 1.11 0.50
CA LEU A 16 -1.98 1.89 -0.30
C LEU A 16 -1.84 3.40 -0.02
N LEU A 17 -1.73 3.79 1.24
CA LEU A 17 -1.50 5.19 1.63
C LEU A 17 -0.13 5.69 1.16
N ALA A 18 0.93 4.92 1.39
CA ALA A 18 2.28 5.26 0.95
C ALA A 18 2.32 5.45 -0.57
N ALA A 19 1.65 4.58 -1.32
CA ALA A 19 1.60 4.64 -2.77
C ALA A 19 0.77 5.79 -3.31
N ARG A 20 -0.40 6.04 -2.71
CA ARG A 20 -1.26 7.20 -3.03
C ARG A 20 -0.55 8.53 -2.77
N LEU A 21 0.23 8.61 -1.70
CA LEU A 21 0.99 9.80 -1.33
C LEU A 21 2.35 9.90 -2.04
N GLY A 22 2.80 8.86 -2.73
CA GLY A 22 4.08 8.86 -3.44
C GLY A 22 5.32 8.70 -2.56
N ILE A 23 5.17 8.17 -1.34
CA ILE A 23 6.25 8.09 -0.35
C ILE A 23 7.10 6.83 -0.59
N ALA A 24 8.06 6.93 -1.51
CA ALA A 24 8.90 5.81 -1.92
C ALA A 24 9.70 5.15 -0.77
N THR A 25 10.15 5.92 0.23
CA THR A 25 10.87 5.39 1.40
C THR A 25 9.99 4.51 2.26
N LEU A 26 8.73 4.90 2.46
CA LEU A 26 7.76 4.13 3.23
C LEU A 26 7.32 2.89 2.46
N VAL A 27 7.16 2.98 1.14
CA VAL A 27 6.91 1.82 0.27
C VAL A 27 8.03 0.79 0.42
N LYS A 28 9.31 1.20 0.31
CA LYS A 28 10.45 0.28 0.50
C LYS A 28 10.41 -0.41 1.86
N LEU A 29 10.24 0.36 2.94
CA LEU A 29 10.19 -0.18 4.30
C LEU A 29 9.08 -1.22 4.46
N LEU A 30 7.92 -0.98 3.85
CA LEU A 30 6.79 -1.91 3.91
C LEU A 30 7.04 -3.17 3.06
N LEU A 31 7.68 -3.04 1.91
CA LEU A 31 8.06 -4.18 1.07
C LEU A 31 9.08 -5.10 1.75
N GLU A 32 10.03 -4.52 2.49
CA GLU A 32 10.99 -5.27 3.31
C GLU A 32 10.29 -6.07 4.43
N GLY A 33 9.14 -5.58 4.90
CA GLY A 33 8.28 -6.25 5.88
C GLY A 33 7.25 -7.22 5.30
N GLU A 34 7.45 -7.70 4.06
CA GLU A 34 6.55 -8.64 3.37
C GLU A 34 5.10 -8.11 3.20
N ALA A 35 4.93 -6.79 3.07
CA ALA A 35 3.62 -6.21 2.83
C ALA A 35 2.98 -6.76 1.55
N ARG A 36 1.68 -7.07 1.62
CA ARG A 36 0.92 -7.51 0.44
C ARG A 36 0.72 -6.34 -0.52
N VAL A 37 1.31 -6.45 -1.70
CA VAL A 37 1.33 -5.38 -2.72
C VAL A 37 0.07 -5.28 -3.57
N ASP A 38 -0.70 -6.37 -3.67
CA ASP A 38 -1.88 -6.44 -4.55
C ASP A 38 -3.20 -6.23 -3.82
N LEU A 39 -3.17 -5.67 -2.60
CA LEU A 39 -4.40 -5.38 -1.87
C LEU A 39 -5.11 -4.17 -2.47
N GLU A 40 -6.35 -4.38 -2.87
CA GLU A 40 -7.21 -3.31 -3.35
C GLU A 40 -7.71 -2.45 -2.18
N ASP A 41 -7.75 -1.13 -2.39
CA ASP A 41 -8.46 -0.20 -1.53
C ASP A 41 -9.95 -0.57 -1.52
N PRO A 42 -10.52 -0.98 -0.38
CA PRO A 42 -11.90 -1.44 -0.30
C PRO A 42 -12.94 -0.40 -0.75
N ARG A 43 -12.56 0.89 -0.78
CA ARG A 43 -13.46 1.99 -1.19
C ARG A 43 -13.42 2.29 -2.67
N SER A 44 -12.31 2.01 -3.34
CA SER A 44 -12.10 2.37 -4.75
C SER A 44 -11.82 1.18 -5.67
N GLY A 45 -11.51 0.00 -5.12
CA GLY A 45 -11.09 -1.18 -5.88
C GLY A 45 -9.68 -1.04 -6.49
N ARG A 46 -8.90 -0.06 -6.03
CA ARG A 46 -7.60 0.28 -6.66
C ARG A 46 -6.44 -0.30 -5.88
N THR A 47 -5.46 -0.82 -6.60
CA THR A 47 -4.21 -1.30 -6.03
C THR A 47 -3.26 -0.14 -5.67
N PRO A 48 -2.23 -0.36 -4.83
CA PRO A 48 -1.18 0.62 -4.57
C PRO A 48 -0.54 1.12 -5.86
N LEU A 49 -0.27 0.22 -6.81
CA LEU A 49 0.29 0.57 -8.12
C LEU A 49 -0.63 1.50 -8.90
N SER A 50 -1.94 1.23 -8.92
CA SER A 50 -2.92 2.09 -9.60
C SER A 50 -2.94 3.50 -9.02
N TRP A 51 -2.88 3.64 -7.69
CA TRP A 51 -2.80 4.94 -7.03
C TRP A 51 -1.49 5.67 -7.34
N ALA A 52 -0.35 4.96 -7.33
CA ALA A 52 0.95 5.53 -7.66
C ALA A 52 1.02 6.02 -9.11
N ALA A 53 0.46 5.26 -10.05
CA ALA A 53 0.45 5.58 -11.47
C ALA A 53 -0.41 6.82 -11.77
N GLU A 54 -1.61 6.92 -11.20
CA GLU A 54 -2.46 8.11 -11.37
C GLU A 54 -1.83 9.35 -10.74
N GLY A 55 -1.17 9.21 -9.60
CA GLY A 55 -0.47 10.31 -8.94
C GLY A 55 0.83 10.74 -9.62
N GLY A 56 1.29 10.03 -10.65
CA GLY A 56 2.58 10.30 -11.32
C GLY A 56 3.80 9.95 -10.45
N HIS A 57 3.64 9.10 -9.44
CA HIS A 57 4.68 8.76 -8.47
C HIS A 57 5.65 7.72 -9.04
N GLU A 58 6.44 8.10 -10.05
CA GLU A 58 7.31 7.20 -10.81
C GLU A 58 8.24 6.34 -9.94
N ALA A 59 8.80 6.93 -8.88
CA ALA A 59 9.68 6.21 -7.95
C ALA A 59 8.93 5.09 -7.22
N VAL A 60 7.67 5.32 -6.84
CA VAL A 60 6.81 4.30 -6.23
C VAL A 60 6.38 3.25 -7.25
N VAL A 61 6.00 3.68 -8.47
CA VAL A 61 5.64 2.75 -9.56
C VAL A 61 6.78 1.76 -9.81
N LYS A 62 8.02 2.25 -9.90
CA LYS A 62 9.21 1.40 -10.07
C LYS A 62 9.47 0.43 -8.91
N LEU A 63 8.98 0.73 -7.70
CA LEU A 63 9.12 -0.16 -6.54
C LEU A 63 8.03 -1.22 -6.46
N LEU A 64 6.89 -0.97 -7.10
CA LEU A 64 5.71 -1.84 -7.09
C LEU A 64 5.58 -2.68 -8.37
N LEU A 65 6.53 -2.55 -9.31
CA LEU A 65 6.68 -3.37 -10.53
C LEU A 65 7.74 -4.45 -10.30
#